data_AF-A0A2W0A6E3-F1
#
_entry.id   AF-A0A2W0A6E3-F1
#
_cell.length_a   1.000
_cell.length_b   1.000
_cell.length_c   1.000
_cell.angle_alpha   90.00
_cell.angle_beta   90.00
_cell.angle_gamma   90.00
#
_symmetry.space_group_name_H-M   'P 1'
#
loop_
_entity.id
_entity.type
_entity.pdbx_description
1 polymer ?
#
loop_
_entity_poly.entity_id
_entity_poly.type
_entity_poly.pdbx_seq_one_letter_code
_entity_poly.pdbx_strand_id
1 'polypeptide(L)'
;MKTAATNLAPDAAAKRRAGWLRRPVQLQGGQKSAQSKAKCGHLFRAGKWALWIFLFLFLVRTFIGEASVVPTASMEGTILVGDHLFWNKALYGPEIPFTHWRLPRLKTVPRGEIVAFHYPLDPAQIFLKRAVAIGGDLVEIHNDVVYVNGTEVRESYALHHHTLRFRFAPSEMAARRVPAGALFMLGDNRDFSSDSRDWGVVPAENVIGSPLIVFWSYDAPSSEWLDEQPGHRLRFFGSVCAHLLTRTRWTRTGTLL
;
A
#
# COMPACT_ATOMS: atom_id res chain seq x y z
N MET A 1 104.83 -64.67 -17.88
CA MET A 1 104.58 -65.32 -16.58
C MET A 1 105.19 -64.44 -15.49
N LYS A 2 104.45 -64.27 -14.38
CA LYS A 2 104.81 -63.59 -13.11
C LYS A 2 104.39 -62.11 -12.94
N THR A 3 103.54 -61.99 -11.93
CA THR A 3 102.96 -60.88 -11.17
C THR A 3 103.99 -59.94 -10.53
N ALA A 4 103.61 -58.66 -10.40
CA ALA A 4 104.14 -57.68 -9.44
C ALA A 4 102.99 -56.68 -9.15
N ALA A 5 102.39 -56.68 -7.96
CA ALA A 5 102.82 -55.99 -6.74
C ALA A 5 102.33 -54.53 -6.66
N THR A 6 101.23 -54.37 -5.92
CA THR A 6 100.97 -53.40 -4.83
C THR A 6 101.65 -52.03 -4.84
N ASN A 7 100.85 -50.98 -4.64
CA ASN A 7 101.11 -49.92 -3.66
C ASN A 7 99.79 -49.38 -3.04
N LEU A 8 99.65 -49.59 -1.73
CA LEU A 8 98.90 -48.79 -0.74
C LEU A 8 99.62 -47.42 -0.57
N ALA A 9 99.11 -46.29 -0.07
CA ALA A 9 97.94 -45.74 0.66
C ALA A 9 98.04 -44.17 0.50
N PRO A 10 97.46 -43.25 1.32
CA PRO A 10 96.33 -43.23 2.27
C PRO A 10 95.24 -42.19 1.87
N ASP A 11 93.96 -42.37 2.22
CA ASP A 11 93.22 -42.02 3.45
C ASP A 11 92.98 -40.52 3.75
N ALA A 12 91.73 -40.27 4.17
CA ALA A 12 91.20 -39.17 4.97
C ALA A 12 90.94 -37.77 4.36
N ALA A 13 89.63 -37.47 4.35
CA ALA A 13 89.03 -36.24 4.87
C ALA A 13 89.23 -34.92 4.11
N ALA A 14 88.20 -34.54 3.34
CA ALA A 14 87.46 -33.28 3.54
C ALA A 14 86.53 -33.01 2.34
N LYS A 15 85.22 -33.14 2.53
CA LYS A 15 84.16 -32.32 1.88
C LYS A 15 82.77 -32.75 2.39
N ARG A 16 82.43 -32.30 3.60
CA ARG A 16 81.04 -32.19 4.07
C ARG A 16 80.81 -30.79 4.60
N ARG A 17 80.43 -29.86 3.73
CA ARG A 17 79.81 -28.54 3.99
C ARG A 17 79.18 -28.11 2.67
N ALA A 18 78.04 -27.47 2.54
CA ALA A 18 76.90 -27.14 3.39
C ALA A 18 75.84 -26.71 2.35
N GLY A 19 74.60 -27.20 2.45
CA GLY A 19 73.61 -26.90 1.40
C GLY A 19 72.20 -27.41 1.69
N TRP A 20 71.78 -27.38 2.96
CA TRP A 20 70.37 -27.57 3.30
C TRP A 20 69.70 -26.19 3.36
N LEU A 21 69.23 -25.73 2.20
CA LEU A 21 68.30 -24.60 2.09
C LEU A 21 67.02 -24.97 2.85
N ARG A 22 66.87 -24.45 4.07
CA ARG A 22 65.59 -24.44 4.78
C ARG A 22 64.61 -23.56 3.98
N ARG A 23 63.70 -24.19 3.24
CA ARG A 23 62.50 -23.50 2.75
C ARG A 23 61.65 -23.15 3.98
N PRO A 24 61.24 -21.88 4.17
CA PRO A 24 60.28 -21.56 5.21
C PRO A 24 58.93 -22.21 4.82
N VAL A 25 58.43 -23.09 5.68
CA VAL A 25 57.04 -23.56 5.62
C VAL A 25 56.16 -22.35 5.91
N GLN A 26 55.59 -21.74 4.88
CA GLN A 26 54.55 -20.72 5.04
C GLN A 26 53.31 -21.39 5.62
N LEU A 27 53.00 -21.06 6.87
CA LEU A 27 51.76 -21.43 7.55
C LEU A 27 50.57 -20.78 6.81
N GLN A 28 50.00 -21.52 5.85
CA GLN A 28 48.79 -21.16 5.08
C GLN A 28 47.49 -21.25 5.91
N GLY A 29 47.56 -21.09 7.24
CA GLY A 29 46.45 -21.29 8.18
C GLY A 29 45.66 -20.02 8.55
N GLY A 30 46.16 -18.82 8.21
CA GLY A 30 45.58 -17.55 8.70
C GLY A 30 44.57 -16.85 7.79
N GLN A 31 44.59 -17.10 6.48
CA GLN A 31 43.76 -16.34 5.53
C GLN A 31 42.33 -16.86 5.40
N LYS A 32 42.11 -18.18 5.50
CA LYS A 32 40.76 -18.76 5.40
C LYS A 32 39.84 -18.36 6.57
N SER A 33 40.38 -18.16 7.77
CA SER A 33 39.60 -17.79 8.97
C SER A 33 39.17 -16.32 8.97
N ALA A 34 40.02 -15.41 8.49
CA ALA A 34 39.70 -13.97 8.38
C ALA A 34 38.65 -13.71 7.29
N GLN A 35 38.74 -14.40 6.14
CA GLN A 35 37.80 -14.26 5.04
C GLN A 35 36.42 -14.88 5.37
N SER A 36 36.39 -15.97 6.13
CA SER A 36 35.18 -16.57 6.70
C SER A 36 34.48 -15.64 7.71
N LYS A 37 35.24 -15.04 8.64
CA LYS A 37 34.71 -14.05 9.60
C LYS A 37 34.19 -12.78 8.91
N ALA A 38 34.90 -12.28 7.89
CA ALA A 38 34.47 -11.11 7.11
C ALA A 38 33.18 -11.37 6.30
N LYS A 39 33.05 -12.55 5.68
CA LYS A 39 31.82 -12.96 4.98
C LYS A 39 30.64 -13.15 5.93
N CYS A 40 30.88 -13.74 7.12
CA CYS A 40 29.85 -13.89 8.16
C CYS A 40 29.39 -12.54 8.71
N GLY A 41 30.30 -11.58 8.91
CA GLY A 41 29.96 -10.21 9.33
C GLY A 41 29.20 -9.41 8.26
N HIS A 42 29.51 -9.61 6.98
CA HIS A 42 28.74 -9.03 5.87
C HIS A 42 27.35 -9.64 5.74
N LEU A 43 27.22 -10.96 5.90
CA LEU A 43 25.94 -11.67 5.86
C LEU A 43 25.04 -11.29 7.06
N PHE A 44 25.63 -11.12 8.26
CA PHE A 44 24.90 -10.66 9.44
C PHE A 44 24.44 -9.21 9.32
N ARG A 45 25.28 -8.31 8.75
CA ARG A 45 24.88 -6.93 8.43
C ARG A 45 23.78 -6.89 7.37
N ALA A 46 23.86 -7.71 6.33
CA ALA A 46 22.83 -7.82 5.30
C ALA A 46 21.50 -8.35 5.87
N GLY A 47 21.54 -9.38 6.73
CA GLY A 47 20.37 -9.91 7.42
C GLY A 47 19.71 -8.89 8.36
N LYS A 48 20.50 -8.08 9.06
CA LYS A 48 19.97 -6.96 9.87
C LYS A 48 19.22 -5.94 9.02
N TRP A 49 19.79 -5.52 7.88
CA TRP A 49 19.11 -4.59 6.97
C TRP A 49 17.86 -5.21 6.35
N ALA A 50 17.91 -6.48 5.96
CA ALA A 50 16.74 -7.19 5.46
C ALA A 50 15.62 -7.26 6.50
N LEU A 51 15.94 -7.51 7.77
CA LEU A 51 14.97 -7.47 8.88
C LEU A 51 14.38 -6.07 9.06
N TRP A 52 15.19 -5.01 9.03
CA TRP A 52 14.69 -3.63 9.14
C TRP A 52 13.81 -3.24 7.96
N ILE A 53 14.18 -3.63 6.74
CA ILE A 53 13.37 -3.40 5.53
C ILE A 53 12.06 -4.16 5.64
N PHE A 54 12.10 -5.43 6.04
CA PHE A 54 10.90 -6.23 6.26
C PHE A 54 9.98 -5.60 7.32
N LEU A 55 10.53 -5.22 8.48
CA LEU A 55 9.78 -4.58 9.56
C LEU A 55 9.19 -3.23 9.10
N PHE A 56 9.96 -2.44 8.37
CA PHE A 56 9.49 -1.19 7.80
C PHE A 56 8.34 -1.41 6.82
N LEU A 57 8.50 -2.30 5.84
CA LEU A 57 7.44 -2.63 4.88
C LEU A 57 6.19 -3.20 5.57
N PHE A 58 6.38 -4.03 6.59
CA PHE A 58 5.31 -4.57 7.42
C PHE A 58 4.54 -3.46 8.16
N LEU A 59 5.25 -2.53 8.80
CA LEU A 59 4.64 -1.39 9.49
C LEU A 59 3.91 -0.46 8.52
N VAL A 60 4.54 -0.11 7.39
CA VAL A 60 3.93 0.72 6.35
C VAL A 60 2.65 0.06 5.82
N ARG A 61 2.70 -1.25 5.50
CA ARG A 61 1.54 -2.01 5.02
C ARG A 61 0.40 -2.05 6.06
N THR A 62 0.74 -2.14 7.35
CA THR A 62 -0.23 -2.17 8.45
C THR A 62 -0.88 -0.80 8.67
N PHE A 63 -0.09 0.28 8.78
CA PHE A 63 -0.58 1.57 9.27
C PHE A 63 -0.91 2.60 8.18
N ILE A 64 -0.14 2.63 7.10
CA ILE A 64 -0.26 3.62 6.01
C ILE A 64 -1.10 3.06 4.86
N GLY A 65 -1.16 1.73 4.74
CA GLY A 65 -1.93 1.06 3.70
C GLY A 65 -1.29 1.19 2.32
N GLU A 66 -1.90 0.52 1.34
CA GLU A 66 -1.48 0.59 -0.05
C GLU A 66 -1.92 1.92 -0.66
N ALA A 67 -1.04 2.53 -1.47
CA ALA A 67 -1.44 3.62 -2.33
C ALA A 67 -2.47 3.11 -3.32
N SER A 68 -3.68 3.68 -3.30
CA SER A 68 -4.78 3.23 -4.16
C SER A 68 -5.27 4.34 -5.05
N VAL A 69 -5.67 3.97 -6.27
CA VAL A 69 -6.33 4.85 -7.22
C VAL A 69 -7.83 4.80 -6.99
N VAL A 70 -8.50 5.93 -7.17
CA VAL A 70 -9.97 6.01 -7.20
C VAL A 70 -10.44 5.84 -8.64
N PRO A 71 -11.08 4.72 -9.00
CA PRO A 71 -11.43 4.45 -10.40
C PRO A 71 -12.85 4.91 -10.76
N THR A 72 -13.66 5.39 -9.80
CA THR A 72 -15.08 5.72 -10.02
C THR A 72 -15.41 7.16 -9.67
N ALA A 73 -16.44 7.69 -10.34
CA ALA A 73 -16.90 9.08 -10.23
C ALA A 73 -17.83 9.34 -9.03
N SER A 74 -18.12 8.32 -8.20
CA SER A 74 -19.14 8.41 -7.15
C SER A 74 -18.82 9.42 -6.04
N MET A 75 -17.57 9.82 -5.89
CA MET A 75 -17.12 10.81 -4.92
C MET A 75 -16.74 12.16 -5.57
N GLU A 76 -17.05 12.35 -6.86
CA GLU A 76 -16.83 13.63 -7.53
C GLU A 76 -17.58 14.75 -6.80
N GLY A 77 -16.94 15.91 -6.71
CA GLY A 77 -17.28 16.97 -5.76
C GLY A 77 -16.17 17.14 -4.71
N THR A 78 -15.60 16.03 -4.22
CA THR A 78 -14.44 16.04 -3.31
C THR A 78 -13.25 15.26 -3.86
N ILE A 79 -13.48 14.01 -4.31
CA ILE A 79 -12.45 13.08 -4.77
C ILE A 79 -12.75 12.70 -6.22
N LEU A 80 -11.78 12.87 -7.10
CA LEU A 80 -11.96 12.67 -8.53
C LEU A 80 -11.44 11.31 -8.99
N VAL A 81 -12.00 10.80 -10.08
CA VAL A 81 -11.45 9.63 -10.79
C VAL A 81 -9.98 9.86 -11.08
N GLY A 82 -9.10 8.90 -10.80
CA GLY A 82 -7.64 9.02 -11.01
C GLY A 82 -6.89 9.72 -9.87
N ASP A 83 -7.56 10.17 -8.81
CA ASP A 83 -6.90 10.54 -7.57
C ASP A 83 -6.25 9.32 -6.92
N HIS A 84 -5.01 9.48 -6.50
CA HIS A 84 -4.26 8.51 -5.73
C HIS A 84 -4.18 8.98 -4.28
N LEU A 85 -4.64 8.11 -3.38
CA LEU A 85 -4.89 8.47 -2.00
C LEU A 85 -3.93 7.74 -1.06
N PHE A 86 -3.47 8.48 -0.04
CA PHE A 86 -2.95 7.88 1.19
C PHE A 86 -4.06 7.81 2.24
N TRP A 87 -4.10 6.70 2.97
CA TRP A 87 -5.16 6.40 3.94
C TRP A 87 -4.63 6.45 5.37
N ASN A 88 -5.44 6.95 6.28
CA ASN A 88 -5.25 6.71 7.70
C ASN A 88 -6.01 5.44 8.11
N LYS A 89 -5.28 4.33 8.28
CA LYS A 89 -5.85 3.07 8.80
C LYS A 89 -5.67 2.91 10.31
N ALA A 90 -4.69 3.60 10.89
CA ALA A 90 -4.26 3.40 12.28
C ALA A 90 -5.41 3.56 13.29
N LEU A 91 -6.30 4.53 13.07
CA LEU A 91 -7.43 4.79 13.97
C LEU A 91 -8.62 3.84 13.77
N TYR A 92 -8.64 3.10 12.65
CA TYR A 92 -9.77 2.28 12.19
C TYR A 92 -9.56 0.77 12.38
N GLY A 93 -8.55 0.38 13.16
CA GLY A 93 -8.27 -1.03 13.44
C GLY A 93 -7.67 -1.72 12.21
N PRO A 94 -6.41 -1.39 11.86
CA PRO A 94 -5.77 -2.00 10.71
C PRO A 94 -5.65 -3.51 10.89
N GLU A 95 -5.79 -4.23 9.78
CA GLU A 95 -5.54 -5.67 9.72
C GLU A 95 -4.04 -5.92 9.67
N ILE A 96 -3.57 -6.87 10.47
CA ILE A 96 -2.16 -7.22 10.50
C ILE A 96 -1.86 -8.09 9.25
N PRO A 97 -0.86 -7.70 8.42
CA PRO A 97 -0.50 -8.45 7.22
C PRO A 97 -0.28 -9.94 7.52
N PHE A 98 -0.74 -10.79 6.60
CA PHE A 98 -0.65 -12.27 6.69
C PHE A 98 -1.48 -12.91 7.80
N THR A 99 -2.31 -12.14 8.50
CA THR A 99 -3.25 -12.64 9.51
C THR A 99 -4.62 -12.01 9.27
N HIS A 100 -5.67 -12.62 9.82
CA HIS A 100 -7.02 -12.03 9.84
C HIS A 100 -7.28 -11.18 11.09
N TRP A 101 -6.24 -10.92 11.89
CA TRP A 101 -6.38 -10.23 13.16
C TRP A 101 -6.36 -8.72 12.94
N ARG A 102 -7.34 -8.01 13.51
CA ARG A 102 -7.45 -6.55 13.43
C ARG A 102 -7.12 -5.95 14.78
N LEU A 103 -6.34 -4.87 14.76
CA LEU A 103 -6.11 -4.09 15.98
C LEU A 103 -7.42 -3.45 16.46
N PRO A 104 -7.56 -3.19 17.78
CA PRO A 104 -8.72 -2.51 18.32
C PRO A 104 -8.93 -1.15 17.65
N ARG A 105 -10.19 -0.85 17.33
CA ARG A 105 -10.58 0.45 16.81
C ARG A 105 -10.55 1.50 17.90
N LEU A 106 -9.90 2.61 17.61
CA LEU A 106 -9.76 3.74 18.54
C LEU A 106 -10.65 4.92 18.17
N LYS A 107 -11.18 4.95 16.95
CA LYS A 107 -12.02 6.03 16.44
C LYS A 107 -13.36 5.50 15.92
N THR A 108 -14.44 6.15 16.36
CA THR A 108 -15.76 6.05 15.74
C THR A 108 -15.85 7.00 14.56
N VAL A 109 -16.46 6.56 13.46
CA VAL A 109 -16.69 7.43 12.29
C VAL A 109 -17.69 8.52 12.66
N PRO A 110 -17.32 9.80 12.66
CA PRO A 110 -18.26 10.91 12.84
C PRO A 110 -19.05 11.17 11.55
N ARG A 111 -20.16 11.90 11.68
CA ARG A 111 -20.90 12.39 10.51
C ARG A 111 -20.01 13.27 9.63
N GLY A 112 -20.20 13.15 8.32
CA GLY A 112 -19.46 13.89 7.29
C GLY A 112 -18.09 13.30 6.95
N GLU A 113 -17.57 12.30 7.66
CA GLU A 113 -16.25 11.73 7.32
C GLU A 113 -16.33 10.81 6.09
N ILE A 114 -15.34 10.93 5.21
CA ILE A 114 -15.17 10.00 4.08
C ILE A 114 -14.41 8.78 4.57
N VAL A 115 -14.93 7.58 4.28
CA VAL A 115 -14.28 6.34 4.66
C VAL A 115 -14.33 5.31 3.54
N ALA A 116 -13.25 4.53 3.44
CA ALA A 116 -13.22 3.30 2.68
C ALA A 116 -13.75 2.15 3.53
N PHE A 117 -14.57 1.28 2.96
CA PHE A 117 -15.13 0.10 3.64
C PHE A 117 -15.31 -1.06 2.69
N HIS A 118 -15.34 -2.27 3.24
CA HIS A 118 -15.75 -3.46 2.51
C HIS A 118 -17.25 -3.42 2.23
N TYR A 119 -17.61 -3.51 0.95
CA TYR A 119 -19.00 -3.44 0.52
C TYR A 119 -19.82 -4.57 1.17
N PRO A 120 -20.96 -4.28 1.84
CA PRO A 120 -21.67 -5.28 2.65
C PRO A 120 -22.23 -6.46 1.86
N LEU A 121 -22.57 -6.28 0.57
CA LEU A 121 -23.08 -7.39 -0.25
C LEU A 121 -21.96 -8.21 -0.93
N ASP A 122 -20.79 -7.61 -1.13
CA ASP A 122 -19.60 -8.29 -1.65
C ASP A 122 -18.32 -7.70 -1.01
N PRO A 123 -17.83 -8.29 0.10
CA PRO A 123 -16.68 -7.78 0.83
C PRO A 123 -15.36 -7.77 0.04
N ALA A 124 -15.29 -8.44 -1.11
CA ALA A 124 -14.13 -8.36 -1.99
C ALA A 124 -13.98 -6.96 -2.60
N GLN A 125 -15.07 -6.19 -2.67
CA GLN A 125 -15.06 -4.83 -3.20
C GLN A 125 -14.90 -3.78 -2.10
N ILE A 126 -14.05 -2.80 -2.36
CA ILE A 126 -13.82 -1.66 -1.46
C ILE A 126 -14.53 -0.43 -2.04
N PHE A 127 -15.41 0.16 -1.24
CA PHE A 127 -16.17 1.35 -1.61
C PHE A 127 -15.66 2.55 -0.81
N LEU A 128 -15.64 3.71 -1.46
CA LEU A 128 -15.35 5.00 -0.84
C LEU A 128 -16.63 5.83 -0.85
N LYS A 129 -17.09 6.25 0.34
CA LYS A 129 -18.31 7.06 0.52
C LYS A 129 -18.18 7.97 1.74
N ARG A 130 -19.09 8.93 1.88
CA ARG A 130 -19.21 9.80 3.06
C ARG A 130 -20.26 9.29 4.03
N ALA A 131 -19.93 9.24 5.32
CA ALA A 131 -20.86 8.85 6.38
C ALA A 131 -21.80 10.02 6.71
N VAL A 132 -22.97 10.07 6.10
CA VAL A 132 -23.92 11.18 6.30
C VAL A 132 -24.70 11.04 7.62
N ALA A 133 -25.03 9.80 8.00
CA ALA A 133 -25.66 9.51 9.28
C ALA A 133 -24.99 8.32 9.98
N ILE A 134 -25.05 8.30 11.31
CA ILE A 134 -24.41 7.29 12.16
C ILE A 134 -25.46 6.62 13.06
N GLY A 135 -25.08 5.53 13.72
CA GLY A 135 -26.00 4.75 14.57
C GLY A 135 -26.80 5.60 15.56
N GLY A 136 -28.12 5.41 15.55
CA GLY A 136 -29.10 6.18 16.31
C GLY A 136 -29.85 7.22 15.49
N ASP A 137 -29.25 7.70 14.40
CA ASP A 137 -29.83 8.75 13.56
C ASP A 137 -31.05 8.30 12.79
N LEU A 138 -31.94 9.24 12.54
CA LEU A 138 -33.01 9.13 11.56
C LEU A 138 -32.58 9.90 10.31
N VAL A 139 -32.44 9.23 9.18
CA VAL A 139 -32.08 9.85 7.89
C VAL A 139 -33.26 9.77 6.94
N GLU A 140 -33.53 10.87 6.23
CA GLU A 140 -34.56 10.97 5.20
C GLU A 140 -34.03 11.83 4.05
N ILE A 141 -34.58 11.65 2.85
CA ILE A 141 -34.23 12.44 1.67
C ILE A 141 -35.51 12.89 1.02
N HIS A 142 -35.67 14.21 0.87
CA HIS A 142 -36.82 14.83 0.19
C HIS A 142 -36.30 15.77 -0.90
N ASN A 143 -36.69 15.53 -2.15
CA ASN A 143 -36.31 16.32 -3.32
C ASN A 143 -34.79 16.60 -3.38
N ASP A 144 -33.98 15.54 -3.31
CA ASP A 144 -32.51 15.56 -3.28
C ASP A 144 -31.84 16.11 -2.01
N VAL A 145 -32.61 16.66 -1.06
CA VAL A 145 -32.09 17.24 0.17
C VAL A 145 -32.08 16.18 1.28
N VAL A 146 -30.93 15.99 1.92
CA VAL A 146 -30.79 15.06 3.03
C VAL A 146 -31.13 15.75 4.34
N TYR A 147 -31.94 15.09 5.16
CA TYR A 147 -32.23 15.51 6.52
C TYR A 147 -31.77 14.42 7.49
N VAL A 148 -31.15 14.84 8.59
CA VAL A 148 -30.72 13.96 9.69
C VAL A 148 -31.38 14.46 10.97
N ASN A 149 -32.17 13.60 11.59
CA ASN A 149 -33.00 13.90 12.76
C ASN A 149 -33.92 15.12 12.53
N GLY A 150 -34.50 15.22 11.32
CA GLY A 150 -35.38 16.31 10.90
C GLY A 150 -34.68 17.64 10.61
N THR A 151 -33.35 17.69 10.67
CA THR A 151 -32.57 18.90 10.32
C THR A 151 -31.92 18.71 8.95
N GLU A 152 -32.09 19.68 8.07
CA GLU A 152 -31.41 19.70 6.77
C GLU A 152 -29.90 19.66 6.97
N VAL A 153 -29.24 18.74 6.25
CA VAL A 153 -27.78 18.67 6.22
C VAL A 153 -27.27 19.61 5.13
N ARG A 154 -26.40 20.55 5.51
CA ARG A 154 -25.76 21.44 4.54
C ARG A 154 -24.58 20.74 3.87
N GLU A 155 -24.75 20.38 2.60
CA GLU A 155 -23.78 19.56 1.87
C GLU A 155 -23.16 20.31 0.70
N SER A 156 -22.25 21.25 0.97
CA SER A 156 -21.57 22.02 -0.10
C SER A 156 -20.69 21.18 -1.02
N TYR A 157 -20.38 19.94 -0.62
CA TYR A 157 -19.63 18.96 -1.41
C TYR A 157 -20.53 18.10 -2.32
N ALA A 158 -21.85 18.07 -2.07
CA ALA A 158 -22.76 17.21 -2.81
C ALA A 158 -22.98 17.77 -4.22
N LEU A 159 -22.74 16.93 -5.22
CA LEU A 159 -22.89 17.26 -6.62
C LEU A 159 -24.17 16.63 -7.15
N HIS A 160 -25.04 17.49 -7.69
CA HIS A 160 -26.23 17.12 -8.45
C HIS A 160 -26.11 17.65 -9.88
N HIS A 161 -26.27 16.76 -10.86
CA HIS A 161 -26.24 17.06 -12.29
C HIS A 161 -27.61 17.56 -12.72
N HIS A 162 -27.89 18.84 -12.47
CA HIS A 162 -29.17 19.47 -12.81
C HIS A 162 -29.55 19.33 -14.29
N THR A 163 -28.57 19.30 -15.19
CA THR A 163 -28.78 19.08 -16.64
C THR A 163 -29.31 17.69 -16.96
N LEU A 164 -29.18 16.73 -16.04
CA LEU A 164 -29.63 15.35 -16.20
C LEU A 164 -30.93 15.05 -15.43
N ARG A 165 -31.60 16.06 -14.85
CA ARG A 165 -32.88 15.86 -14.12
C ARG A 165 -34.01 15.30 -14.96
N PHE A 166 -33.94 15.39 -16.30
CA PHE A 166 -34.88 14.69 -17.17
C PHE A 166 -34.65 13.16 -17.20
N ARG A 167 -33.45 12.70 -16.82
CA ARG A 167 -33.07 11.29 -16.72
C ARG A 167 -33.25 10.74 -15.30
N PHE A 168 -33.11 11.59 -14.29
CA PHE A 168 -33.17 11.20 -12.88
C PHE A 168 -34.27 11.97 -12.17
N ALA A 169 -35.29 11.24 -11.67
CA ALA A 169 -36.23 11.82 -10.72
C ALA A 169 -35.46 12.24 -9.45
N PRO A 170 -35.90 13.29 -8.73
CA PRO A 170 -35.31 13.63 -7.45
C PRO A 170 -35.27 12.41 -6.53
N SER A 171 -34.18 12.28 -5.79
CA SER A 171 -34.02 11.22 -4.80
C SER A 171 -35.05 11.46 -3.69
N GLU A 172 -35.90 10.46 -3.49
CA GLU A 172 -36.90 10.41 -2.42
C GLU A 172 -36.62 9.18 -1.58
N MET A 173 -36.51 9.36 -0.27
CA MET A 173 -36.30 8.26 0.66
C MET A 173 -37.04 8.53 1.95
N ALA A 174 -37.98 7.63 2.27
CA ALA A 174 -38.67 7.64 3.54
C ALA A 174 -37.68 7.54 4.72
N ALA A 175 -38.06 8.15 5.84
CA ALA A 175 -37.25 8.18 7.04
C ALA A 175 -36.82 6.77 7.49
N ARG A 176 -35.51 6.59 7.63
CA ARG A 176 -34.87 5.33 8.00
C ARG A 176 -33.99 5.56 9.22
N ARG A 177 -34.18 4.72 10.25
CA ARG A 177 -33.30 4.73 11.42
C ARG A 177 -32.04 3.93 11.15
N VAL A 178 -30.88 4.53 11.42
CA VAL A 178 -29.58 3.86 11.34
C VAL A 178 -29.36 3.05 12.63
N PRO A 179 -29.19 1.72 12.55
CA PRO A 179 -28.92 0.90 13.72
C PRO A 179 -27.64 1.30 14.45
N ALA A 180 -27.57 1.04 15.76
CA ALA A 180 -26.35 1.23 16.52
C ALA A 180 -25.20 0.41 15.90
N GLY A 181 -24.01 1.01 15.81
CA GLY A 181 -22.86 0.37 15.16
C GLY A 181 -22.93 0.32 13.63
N ALA A 182 -23.88 0.99 12.98
CA ALA A 182 -23.96 1.11 11.53
C ALA A 182 -23.83 2.56 11.06
N LEU A 183 -23.63 2.72 9.75
CA LEU A 183 -23.44 3.99 9.05
C LEU A 183 -24.38 4.05 7.84
N PHE A 184 -24.89 5.24 7.56
CA PHE A 184 -25.57 5.54 6.30
C PHE A 184 -24.63 6.34 5.41
N MET A 185 -24.23 5.73 4.29
CA MET A 185 -23.15 6.19 3.44
C MET A 185 -23.71 6.74 2.13
N LEU A 186 -23.32 7.95 1.74
CA LEU A 186 -23.68 8.52 0.43
C LEU A 186 -22.43 8.88 -0.36
N GLY A 187 -22.54 8.83 -1.69
CA GLY A 187 -21.54 9.44 -2.56
C GLY A 187 -21.72 10.95 -2.59
N ASP A 188 -20.61 11.65 -2.82
CA ASP A 188 -20.66 13.10 -3.05
C ASP A 188 -21.29 13.40 -4.43
N ASN A 189 -21.06 12.54 -5.43
CA ASN A 189 -21.77 12.61 -6.71
C ASN A 189 -23.11 11.88 -6.60
N ARG A 190 -24.17 12.62 -6.24
CA ARG A 190 -25.46 12.07 -5.80
C ARG A 190 -26.20 11.32 -6.89
N ASP A 191 -26.05 11.76 -8.14
CA ASP A 191 -26.75 11.15 -9.27
C ASP A 191 -25.95 9.97 -9.87
N PHE A 192 -24.66 9.83 -9.54
CA PHE A 192 -23.77 8.80 -10.05
C PHE A 192 -23.06 8.02 -8.95
N SER A 193 -23.80 7.66 -7.90
CA SER A 193 -23.29 6.89 -6.78
C SER A 193 -24.25 5.77 -6.44
N SER A 194 -23.75 4.53 -6.45
CA SER A 194 -24.43 3.43 -5.77
C SER A 194 -24.00 3.38 -4.30
N ASP A 195 -24.95 3.64 -3.41
CA ASP A 195 -24.70 3.89 -1.99
C ASP A 195 -25.87 3.44 -1.11
N SER A 196 -25.95 3.88 0.15
CA SER A 196 -26.91 3.37 1.12
C SER A 196 -28.38 3.56 0.75
N ARG A 197 -28.67 4.39 -0.27
CA ARG A 197 -29.99 4.47 -0.89
C ARG A 197 -30.39 3.16 -1.56
N ASP A 198 -29.44 2.46 -2.18
CA ASP A 198 -29.67 1.23 -2.95
C ASP A 198 -29.58 -0.03 -2.09
N TRP A 199 -28.53 -0.11 -1.26
CA TRP A 199 -28.15 -1.36 -0.56
C TRP A 199 -28.25 -1.29 0.97
N GLY A 200 -28.67 -0.15 1.54
CA GLY A 200 -28.90 -0.01 2.97
C GLY A 200 -27.68 0.42 3.79
N VAL A 201 -27.64 0.09 5.08
CA VAL A 201 -26.61 0.59 6.01
C VAL A 201 -25.32 -0.24 5.95
N VAL A 202 -24.20 0.36 6.34
CA VAL A 202 -22.89 -0.32 6.47
C VAL A 202 -22.60 -0.57 7.94
N PRO A 203 -22.31 -1.81 8.37
CA PRO A 203 -21.74 -2.07 9.68
C PRO A 203 -20.43 -1.29 9.85
N ALA A 204 -20.28 -0.52 10.94
CA ALA A 204 -19.13 0.34 11.13
C ALA A 204 -17.81 -0.46 11.07
N GLU A 205 -17.81 -1.71 11.54
CA GLU A 205 -16.69 -2.67 11.46
C GLU A 205 -16.16 -2.94 10.04
N ASN A 206 -16.97 -2.74 8.99
CA ASN A 206 -16.54 -2.88 7.60
C ASN A 206 -15.58 -1.76 7.18
N VAL A 207 -15.52 -0.65 7.91
CA VAL A 207 -14.61 0.47 7.60
C VAL A 207 -13.14 0.01 7.69
N ILE A 208 -12.33 0.49 6.75
CA ILE A 208 -10.92 0.15 6.58
C ILE A 208 -10.05 1.34 6.98
N GLY A 209 -10.47 2.55 6.63
CA GLY A 209 -9.74 3.79 6.90
C GLY A 209 -10.40 5.00 6.26
N SER A 210 -9.87 6.19 6.55
CA SER A 210 -10.26 7.43 5.87
C SER A 210 -9.14 7.94 4.96
N PRO A 211 -9.47 8.58 3.82
CA PRO A 211 -8.45 9.18 2.98
C PRO A 211 -7.89 10.42 3.66
N LEU A 212 -6.58 10.62 3.59
CA LEU A 212 -5.87 11.71 4.26
C LEU A 212 -5.33 12.74 3.26
N ILE A 213 -4.60 12.26 2.24
CA ILE A 213 -3.94 13.12 1.25
C ILE A 213 -4.15 12.54 -0.14
N VAL A 214 -4.47 13.42 -1.11
CA VAL A 214 -4.31 13.14 -2.54
C VAL A 214 -2.84 13.35 -2.89
N PHE A 215 -2.05 12.28 -3.00
CA PHE A 215 -0.60 12.44 -3.25
C PHE A 215 -0.26 12.55 -4.73
N TRP A 216 -1.17 12.14 -5.60
CA TRP A 216 -1.06 12.32 -7.05
C TRP A 216 -2.45 12.23 -7.67
N SER A 217 -2.69 12.92 -8.78
CA SER A 217 -3.96 12.88 -9.49
C SER A 217 -3.71 12.92 -10.98
N TYR A 218 -4.22 11.94 -11.72
CA TYR A 218 -4.01 11.82 -13.17
C TYR A 218 -5.34 11.78 -13.90
N ASP A 219 -5.52 12.63 -14.90
CA ASP A 219 -6.76 12.74 -15.67
C ASP A 219 -6.85 11.63 -16.74
N ALA A 220 -7.71 10.66 -16.46
CA ALA A 220 -8.06 9.57 -17.35
C ALA A 220 -9.48 9.07 -17.02
N PRO A 221 -10.23 8.59 -18.03
CA PRO A 221 -11.59 8.09 -17.81
C PRO A 221 -11.60 6.83 -16.95
N SER A 222 -12.69 6.62 -16.21
CA SER A 222 -12.89 5.44 -15.35
C SER A 222 -12.66 4.11 -16.06
N SER A 223 -13.01 4.02 -17.35
CA SER A 223 -12.83 2.82 -18.17
C SER A 223 -11.37 2.40 -18.30
N GLU A 224 -10.43 3.36 -18.37
CA GLU A 224 -8.99 3.04 -18.46
C GLU A 224 -8.44 2.53 -17.12
N TRP A 225 -8.96 3.02 -15.99
CA TRP A 225 -8.57 2.56 -14.66
C TRP A 225 -9.11 1.17 -14.32
N LEU A 226 -10.30 0.83 -14.84
CA LEU A 226 -10.96 -0.45 -14.61
C LEU A 226 -10.55 -1.55 -15.60
N ASP A 227 -9.81 -1.21 -16.67
CA ASP A 227 -9.37 -2.21 -17.65
C ASP A 227 -8.20 -3.04 -17.12
N GLU A 228 -8.45 -4.33 -16.91
CA GLU A 228 -7.45 -5.28 -16.42
C GLU A 228 -6.65 -5.97 -17.54
N GLN A 229 -6.99 -5.75 -18.82
CA GLN A 229 -6.34 -6.43 -19.93
C GLN A 229 -4.85 -6.02 -20.02
N PRO A 230 -3.90 -6.98 -20.00
CA PRO A 230 -2.48 -6.66 -19.91
C PRO A 230 -1.95 -5.73 -21.02
N GLY A 231 -2.40 -5.94 -22.26
CA GLY A 231 -1.99 -5.11 -23.39
C GLY A 231 -2.50 -3.67 -23.31
N HIS A 232 -3.73 -3.48 -22.82
CA HIS A 232 -4.30 -2.14 -22.62
C HIS A 232 -3.63 -1.43 -21.45
N ARG A 233 -3.35 -2.14 -20.35
CA ARG A 233 -2.59 -1.58 -19.22
C ARG A 233 -1.20 -1.10 -19.62
N LEU A 234 -0.49 -1.88 -20.43
CA LEU A 234 0.84 -1.47 -20.91
C LEU A 234 0.77 -0.17 -21.74
N ARG A 235 -0.21 -0.07 -22.65
CA ARG A 235 -0.45 1.15 -23.44
C ARG A 235 -0.87 2.33 -22.55
N PHE A 236 -1.73 2.09 -21.58
CA PHE A 236 -2.17 3.10 -20.61
C PHE A 236 -0.98 3.65 -19.83
N PHE A 237 -0.11 2.79 -19.27
CA PHE A 237 1.10 3.26 -18.59
C PHE A 237 2.07 3.99 -19.53
N GLY A 238 2.20 3.55 -20.79
CA GLY A 238 2.95 4.29 -21.80
C GLY A 238 2.39 5.71 -22.01
N SER A 239 1.06 5.84 -22.08
CA SER A 239 0.35 7.12 -22.16
C SER A 239 0.58 7.97 -20.91
N VAL A 240 0.50 7.38 -19.71
CA VAL A 240 0.78 8.05 -18.43
C VAL A 240 2.20 8.64 -18.43
N CYS A 241 3.20 7.89 -18.88
CA CYS A 241 4.57 8.41 -18.96
C CYS A 241 4.71 9.55 -19.98
N ALA A 242 4.11 9.40 -21.16
CA ALA A 242 4.17 10.40 -22.23
C ALA A 242 3.43 11.71 -21.85
N HIS A 243 2.33 11.61 -21.11
CA HIS A 243 1.47 12.72 -20.73
C HIS A 243 1.53 13.05 -19.24
N LEU A 244 2.58 12.60 -18.55
CA LEU A 244 2.73 12.76 -17.11
C LEU A 244 2.58 14.21 -16.70
N LEU A 245 3.22 15.13 -17.41
CA LEU A 245 3.19 16.55 -17.07
C LEU A 245 1.88 17.25 -17.48
N THR A 246 1.23 16.77 -18.55
CA THR A 246 0.07 17.43 -19.15
C THR A 246 -1.26 16.97 -18.57
N ARG A 247 -1.38 15.71 -18.17
CA ARG A 247 -2.60 15.12 -17.61
C ARG A 247 -2.57 14.97 -16.09
N THR A 248 -1.43 15.20 -15.45
CA THR A 248 -1.40 15.29 -13.98
C THR A 248 -2.10 16.57 -13.53
N ARG A 249 -3.05 16.42 -12.61
CA ARG A 249 -3.76 17.52 -11.94
C ARG A 249 -2.91 18.02 -10.76
N TRP A 250 -1.89 18.82 -11.07
CA TRP A 250 -0.92 19.35 -10.09
C TRP A 250 -1.57 20.10 -8.94
N THR A 251 -2.70 20.79 -9.17
CA THR A 251 -3.44 21.53 -8.14
C THR A 251 -4.07 20.64 -7.07
N ARG A 252 -4.20 19.33 -7.33
CA ARG A 252 -4.73 18.35 -6.36
C ARG A 252 -3.63 17.61 -5.61
N THR A 253 -2.42 17.58 -6.15
CA THR A 253 -1.30 16.88 -5.53
C THR A 253 -0.91 17.56 -4.23
N GLY A 254 -0.96 16.81 -3.12
CA GLY A 254 -0.70 17.30 -1.76
C GLY A 254 -1.94 17.84 -1.04
N THR A 255 -3.13 17.78 -1.66
CA THR A 255 -4.37 18.24 -1.01
C THR A 255 -4.75 17.31 0.14
N LEU A 256 -4.98 17.90 1.31
CA LEU A 256 -5.56 17.24 2.48
C LEU A 256 -7.08 17.12 2.31
N LEU A 257 -7.62 15.97 2.69
CA LEU A 257 -9.05 15.64 2.60
C LEU A 257 -9.74 15.69 3.97
#